data_AF-A0A1S8QPZ2-F1
#
_entry.id   AF-A0A1S8QPZ2-F1
#
_cell.length_a   1.000
_cell.length_b   1.000
_cell.length_c   1.000
_cell.angle_alpha   90.00
_cell.angle_beta   90.00
_cell.angle_gamma   90.00
#
_symmetry.space_group_name_H-M   'P 1'
#
loop_
_entity.id
_entity.type
_entity.pdbx_description
1 polymer ?
#
loop_
_entity_poly.entity_id
_entity_poly.type
_entity_poly.pdbx_seq_one_letter_code
_entity_poly.pdbx_strand_id
1 'polypeptide(L)'
;MTRKLIIATVLMLSTVMVSCSTKPSDSPKPSDNNTTTVEQNKDDNGSSNADSKKANETTSDTKKVNKVKLSIYSIDDNSLEPNESGTIEVNENSALQDKLKELAKAVSEKKFDNLPIEVKSIDTVNGKKVATINLTDSNNKKWVPKFQGSTGGSVTANTLIENFLQSNNKSKGEWIDGVKFLYNNETIEYEHASDLSTVKYAN
;
A
#
# COMPACT_ATOMS: atom_id res chain seq x y z
N MET A 1 -28.43 23.66 -41.11
CA MET A 1 -28.14 25.11 -41.10
C MET A 1 -28.33 25.61 -39.68
N THR A 2 -27.28 26.24 -39.11
CA THR A 2 -27.26 27.22 -37.99
C THR A 2 -28.16 26.95 -36.77
N ARG A 3 -27.68 26.89 -35.52
CA ARG A 3 -26.92 27.88 -34.71
C ARG A 3 -27.18 27.42 -33.24
N LYS A 4 -26.30 27.44 -32.24
CA LYS A 4 -25.42 28.49 -31.71
C LYS A 4 -24.46 27.83 -30.70
N LEU A 5 -23.17 28.15 -30.79
CA LEU A 5 -22.22 28.02 -29.68
C LEU A 5 -22.49 29.16 -28.69
N ILE A 6 -22.56 28.85 -27.39
CA ILE A 6 -22.45 29.85 -26.33
C ILE A 6 -21.08 29.66 -25.69
N ILE A 7 -20.15 30.53 -26.04
CA ILE A 7 -18.86 30.71 -25.36
C ILE A 7 -19.13 31.71 -24.25
N ALA A 8 -19.11 31.26 -22.99
CA ALA A 8 -19.09 32.15 -21.84
C ALA A 8 -17.64 32.30 -21.37
N THR A 9 -17.09 33.48 -21.61
CA THR A 9 -15.77 33.95 -21.19
C THR A 9 -15.74 34.29 -19.70
N VAL A 10 -14.74 33.73 -19.01
CA VAL A 10 -13.82 34.33 -18.02
C VAL A 10 -14.40 35.26 -16.94
N LEU A 11 -14.21 34.87 -15.67
CA LEU A 11 -13.84 35.82 -14.63
C LEU A 11 -12.81 35.20 -13.67
N MET A 12 -11.55 35.62 -13.80
CA MET A 12 -10.52 35.52 -12.77
C MET A 12 -10.96 36.33 -11.55
N LEU A 13 -10.71 35.88 -10.32
CA LEU A 13 -10.49 36.80 -9.20
C LEU A 13 -9.69 36.15 -8.04
N SER A 14 -8.40 36.46 -8.04
CA SER A 14 -7.52 36.80 -6.90
C SER A 14 -7.43 35.90 -5.67
N THR A 15 -6.27 35.26 -5.55
CA THR A 15 -5.61 34.82 -4.32
C THR A 15 -5.36 35.96 -3.32
N VAL A 16 -5.60 35.72 -2.04
CA VAL A 16 -4.91 36.41 -0.94
C VAL A 16 -4.12 35.38 -0.13
N MET A 17 -2.79 35.45 -0.23
CA MET A 17 -1.90 34.71 0.66
C MET A 17 -1.71 35.52 1.94
N VAL A 18 -2.05 34.94 3.09
CA VAL A 18 -1.65 35.46 4.40
C VAL A 18 -0.28 34.87 4.73
N SER A 19 0.74 35.71 4.60
CA SER A 19 2.10 35.45 5.05
C SER A 19 2.27 36.04 6.45
N CYS A 20 2.47 35.19 7.45
CA CYS A 20 3.09 35.60 8.71
C CYS A 20 4.39 34.81 8.86
N SER A 21 5.50 35.48 8.57
CA SER A 21 6.85 35.04 8.94
C SER A 21 7.30 35.84 10.16
N THR A 22 7.56 35.17 11.27
CA THR A 22 8.45 35.66 12.35
C THR A 22 9.42 34.54 12.73
N LYS A 23 10.71 34.87 12.70
CA LYS A 23 11.88 34.09 13.15
C LYS A 23 12.64 35.00 14.16
N PRO A 24 13.71 34.57 14.85
CA PRO A 24 14.01 33.36 15.64
C PRO A 24 14.47 33.70 17.09
N SER A 25 14.54 32.71 17.99
CA SER A 25 15.44 32.63 19.18
C SER A 25 15.01 31.39 19.98
N ASP A 26 15.81 30.56 20.64
CA ASP A 26 17.24 30.40 20.84
C ASP A 26 17.40 28.95 21.33
N SER A 27 18.46 28.25 20.92
CA SER A 27 18.85 26.98 21.52
C SER A 27 19.64 27.22 22.81
N PRO A 28 19.55 26.33 23.80
CA PRO A 28 20.77 25.91 24.49
C PRO A 28 21.06 24.41 24.38
N LYS A 29 22.37 24.18 24.32
CA LYS A 29 23.25 23.01 24.16
C LYS A 29 23.07 21.88 25.22
N PRO A 30 23.90 20.81 25.18
CA PRO A 30 23.51 19.41 25.12
C PRO A 30 23.48 18.72 26.50
N SER A 31 22.72 17.62 26.63
CA SER A 31 22.79 16.76 27.80
C SER A 31 23.54 15.48 27.45
N ASP A 32 24.70 15.30 28.09
CA ASP A 32 25.50 14.09 28.11
C ASP A 32 24.72 12.94 28.75
N ASN A 33 24.68 11.78 28.10
CA ASN A 33 24.33 10.51 28.73
C ASN A 33 25.29 9.44 28.19
N ASN A 34 26.29 9.07 28.98
CA ASN A 34 27.16 7.94 28.71
C ASN A 34 26.83 6.82 29.71
N THR A 35 26.38 5.69 29.18
CA THR A 35 26.20 4.40 29.85
C THR A 35 27.57 3.82 30.21
N THR A 36 27.72 3.23 31.40
CA THR A 36 28.38 1.92 31.61
C THR A 36 28.19 1.51 33.08
N THR A 37 27.58 0.36 33.31
CA THR A 37 27.87 -0.44 34.51
C THR A 37 27.85 -1.90 34.10
N VAL A 38 29.03 -2.51 34.22
CA VAL A 38 29.30 -3.91 33.98
C VAL A 38 29.00 -4.64 35.28
N GLU A 39 28.20 -5.70 35.23
CA GLU A 39 28.28 -6.76 36.24
C GLU A 39 28.32 -8.12 35.56
N GLN A 40 29.38 -8.81 35.95
CA GLN A 40 29.84 -10.10 35.49
C GLN A 40 29.53 -11.07 36.63
N ASN A 41 28.82 -12.16 36.36
CA ASN A 41 28.89 -13.34 37.20
C ASN A 41 28.75 -14.61 36.36
N LYS A 42 29.48 -15.62 36.83
CA LYS A 42 30.00 -16.78 36.14
C LYS A 42 29.47 -18.05 36.84
N ASP A 43 29.70 -19.18 36.18
CA ASP A 43 29.86 -20.54 36.72
C ASP A 43 28.73 -21.57 36.46
N ASP A 44 29.01 -22.44 35.46
CA ASP A 44 29.15 -23.91 35.51
C ASP A 44 28.07 -24.80 36.16
N ASN A 45 27.55 -25.78 35.38
CA ASN A 45 28.02 -27.19 35.38
C ASN A 45 26.89 -28.21 34.99
N GLY A 46 27.22 -29.18 34.12
CA GLY A 46 26.96 -30.60 34.41
C GLY A 46 25.70 -31.33 33.91
N SER A 47 25.91 -32.08 32.81
CA SER A 47 25.58 -33.52 32.62
C SER A 47 24.14 -34.06 32.45
N SER A 48 23.91 -34.56 31.22
CA SER A 48 23.28 -35.84 30.80
C SER A 48 22.16 -36.51 31.60
N ASN A 49 21.07 -36.88 30.92
CA ASN A 49 20.66 -38.28 30.78
C ASN A 49 19.62 -38.48 29.65
N ALA A 50 19.83 -39.56 28.91
CA ALA A 50 18.90 -40.12 27.95
C ALA A 50 17.80 -40.91 28.68
N ASP A 51 16.55 -40.86 28.20
CA ASP A 51 15.80 -42.09 27.98
C ASP A 51 14.62 -41.93 27.03
N SER A 52 14.27 -43.06 26.45
CA SER A 52 13.57 -43.27 25.19
C SER A 52 12.05 -43.47 25.35
N LYS A 53 11.25 -43.05 24.36
CA LYS A 53 10.00 -43.76 23.96
C LYS A 53 9.43 -43.32 22.60
N LYS A 54 8.80 -44.32 22.00
CA LYS A 54 8.43 -44.60 20.60
C LYS A 54 7.09 -44.00 20.17
N ALA A 55 6.94 -43.91 18.84
CA ALA A 55 5.74 -43.63 18.02
C ALA A 55 5.33 -42.14 17.97
N ASN A 56 5.10 -41.54 16.81
CA ASN A 56 4.38 -42.08 15.66
C ASN A 56 4.89 -41.45 14.37
N GLU A 57 5.18 -42.26 13.36
CA GLU A 57 5.27 -41.80 11.98
C GLU A 57 3.90 -41.22 11.60
N THR A 58 3.80 -39.90 11.60
CA THR A 58 2.82 -39.22 10.76
C THR A 58 3.64 -38.66 9.63
N THR A 59 3.75 -39.46 8.57
CA THR A 59 4.11 -38.99 7.23
C THR A 59 3.10 -37.90 6.89
N SER A 60 3.43 -36.68 7.29
CA SER A 60 2.77 -35.49 6.83
C SER A 60 3.18 -35.38 5.37
N ASP A 61 2.37 -35.94 4.49
CA ASP A 61 2.36 -35.59 3.08
C ASP A 61 2.21 -34.08 3.02
N THR A 62 3.36 -33.42 3.06
CA THR A 62 3.46 -31.98 2.97
C THR A 62 3.21 -31.73 1.50
N LYS A 63 1.93 -31.62 1.11
CA LYS A 63 1.54 -31.12 -0.21
C LYS A 63 2.41 -29.89 -0.44
N LYS A 64 3.34 -30.01 -1.38
CA LYS A 64 4.23 -28.92 -1.76
C LYS A 64 3.32 -27.77 -2.19
N VAL A 65 3.14 -26.79 -1.32
CA VAL A 65 2.25 -25.66 -1.59
C VAL A 65 2.93 -24.84 -2.67
N ASN A 66 2.40 -24.90 -3.89
CA ASN A 66 2.87 -24.02 -4.94
C ASN A 66 2.63 -22.57 -4.53
N LYS A 67 3.60 -21.70 -4.81
CA LYS A 67 3.56 -20.29 -4.46
C LYS A 67 3.69 -19.42 -5.70
N VAL A 68 2.97 -18.31 -5.72
CA VAL A 68 3.08 -17.24 -6.72
C VAL A 68 3.76 -16.04 -6.08
N LYS A 69 4.76 -15.49 -6.77
CA LYS A 69 5.48 -14.28 -6.35
C LYS A 69 4.79 -13.03 -6.89
N LEU A 70 4.23 -12.21 -6.01
CA LEU A 70 3.66 -10.89 -6.32
C LEU A 70 4.66 -9.79 -5.99
N SER A 71 4.70 -8.76 -6.83
CA SER A 71 5.64 -7.65 -6.69
C SER A 71 5.04 -6.52 -5.86
N ILE A 72 5.88 -5.81 -5.11
CA ILE A 72 5.52 -4.60 -4.39
C ILE A 72 6.26 -3.44 -5.06
N TYR A 73 5.52 -2.50 -5.61
CA TYR A 73 6.08 -1.39 -6.39
C TYR A 73 6.16 -0.10 -5.57
N SER A 74 7.22 0.67 -5.80
CA SER A 74 7.29 2.11 -5.53
C SER A 74 7.13 2.87 -6.86
N ILE A 75 6.65 4.10 -6.81
CA ILE A 75 6.61 4.99 -7.97
C ILE A 75 7.72 6.02 -7.84
N ASP A 76 8.52 6.21 -8.90
CA ASP A 76 9.50 7.29 -8.97
C ASP A 76 8.78 8.64 -9.02
N ASP A 77 9.20 9.60 -8.20
CA ASP A 77 8.52 10.89 -8.08
C ASP A 77 8.74 11.82 -9.28
N ASN A 78 9.74 11.55 -10.12
CA ASN A 78 10.05 12.32 -11.32
C ASN A 78 9.44 11.68 -12.57
N SER A 79 9.68 10.38 -12.81
CA SER A 79 9.22 9.69 -14.01
C SER A 79 7.81 9.11 -13.89
N LEU A 80 7.30 8.94 -12.66
CA LEU A 80 6.08 8.21 -12.35
C LEU A 80 6.09 6.73 -12.80
N GLU A 81 7.27 6.20 -13.13
CA GLU A 81 7.43 4.80 -13.49
C GLU A 81 7.51 3.90 -12.25
N PRO A 82 6.93 2.69 -12.32
CA PRO A 82 6.98 1.76 -11.21
C PRO A 82 8.32 1.03 -11.12
N ASN A 83 8.87 0.97 -9.91
CA ASN A 83 10.09 0.24 -9.55
C ASN A 83 9.75 -0.87 -8.56
N GLU A 84 10.15 -2.12 -8.84
CA GLU A 84 9.99 -3.22 -7.89
C GLU A 84 10.85 -2.93 -6.64
N SER A 85 10.19 -2.82 -5.50
CA SER A 85 10.79 -2.51 -4.20
C SER A 85 10.81 -3.70 -3.25
N GLY A 86 10.24 -4.82 -3.69
CA GLY A 86 10.17 -6.05 -2.92
C GLY A 86 9.11 -6.98 -3.50
N THR A 87 8.93 -8.12 -2.85
CA THR A 87 7.93 -9.11 -3.26
C THR A 87 7.27 -9.77 -2.05
N ILE A 88 6.18 -10.47 -2.30
CA ILE A 88 5.56 -11.42 -1.38
C ILE A 88 5.29 -12.72 -2.13
N GLU A 89 5.21 -13.82 -1.38
CA GLU A 89 4.77 -15.10 -1.92
C GLU A 89 3.41 -15.44 -1.34
N VAL A 90 2.46 -15.75 -2.22
CA VAL A 90 1.10 -16.17 -1.86
C VAL A 90 0.87 -17.59 -2.36
N ASN A 91 -0.04 -18.34 -1.73
CA ASN A 91 -0.39 -19.68 -2.21
C ASN A 91 -1.00 -19.61 -3.62
N GLU A 92 -0.46 -20.34 -4.59
CA GLU A 92 -0.98 -20.35 -5.97
C GLU A 92 -2.43 -20.81 -6.03
N ASN A 93 -2.82 -21.74 -5.15
CA ASN A 93 -4.14 -22.35 -5.15
C ASN A 93 -5.17 -21.61 -4.30
N SER A 94 -4.81 -20.49 -3.65
CA SER A 94 -5.77 -19.70 -2.88
C SER A 94 -6.68 -18.89 -3.81
N ALA A 95 -7.86 -18.54 -3.29
CA ALA A 95 -8.81 -17.70 -4.00
C ALA A 95 -8.20 -16.32 -4.32
N LEU A 96 -8.56 -15.74 -5.46
CA LEU A 96 -8.05 -14.43 -5.89
C LEU A 96 -8.26 -13.35 -4.83
N GLN A 97 -9.42 -13.36 -4.15
CA GLN A 97 -9.71 -12.41 -3.07
C GLN A 97 -8.74 -12.55 -1.89
N ASP A 98 -8.31 -13.75 -1.54
CA ASP A 98 -7.36 -13.94 -0.43
C ASP A 98 -5.94 -13.53 -0.83
N LYS A 99 -5.52 -13.80 -2.07
CA LYS A 99 -4.28 -13.26 -2.64
C LYS A 99 -4.27 -11.73 -2.60
N LEU A 100 -5.37 -11.08 -2.97
CA LEU A 100 -5.50 -9.63 -2.92
C LEU A 100 -5.48 -9.09 -1.48
N LYS A 101 -6.04 -9.81 -0.50
CA LYS A 101 -5.95 -9.42 0.93
C LYS A 101 -4.52 -9.49 1.44
N GLU A 102 -3.79 -10.55 1.11
CA GLU A 102 -2.37 -10.69 1.45
C GLU A 102 -1.53 -9.57 0.82
N LEU A 103 -1.81 -9.24 -0.44
CA LEU A 103 -1.20 -8.12 -1.14
C LEU A 103 -1.55 -6.77 -0.50
N ALA A 104 -2.82 -6.52 -0.20
CA ALA A 104 -3.28 -5.28 0.45
C ALA A 104 -2.57 -5.06 1.80
N LYS A 105 -2.42 -6.12 2.60
CA LYS A 105 -1.68 -6.09 3.86
C LYS A 105 -0.21 -5.73 3.63
N ALA A 106 0.45 -6.39 2.67
CA ALA A 106 1.85 -6.10 2.36
C ALA A 106 2.08 -4.68 1.82
N VAL A 107 1.18 -4.18 0.97
CA VAL A 107 1.23 -2.81 0.44
C VAL A 107 1.02 -1.79 1.55
N SER A 108 0.04 -2.02 2.44
CA SER A 108 -0.20 -1.20 3.62
C SER A 108 1.04 -1.10 4.51
N GLU A 109 1.64 -2.23 4.87
CA GLU A 109 2.85 -2.32 5.69
C GLU A 109 4.05 -1.61 5.05
N LYS A 110 4.28 -1.84 3.75
CA LYS A 110 5.52 -1.42 3.06
C LYS A 110 5.46 -0.02 2.43
N LYS A 111 4.27 0.51 2.15
CA LYS A 111 4.10 1.77 1.38
C LYS A 111 3.32 2.84 2.13
N PHE A 112 2.49 2.45 3.08
CA PHE A 112 1.53 3.35 3.69
C PHE A 112 1.54 3.29 5.21
N ASP A 113 2.66 2.97 5.86
CA ASP A 113 2.82 3.07 7.31
C ASP A 113 1.74 2.29 8.10
N ASN A 114 1.33 1.12 7.58
CA ASN A 114 0.23 0.30 8.09
C ASN A 114 -1.17 0.95 8.02
N LEU A 115 -1.39 1.92 7.12
CA LEU A 115 -2.72 2.45 6.88
C LEU A 115 -3.63 1.37 6.28
N PRO A 116 -4.82 1.13 6.86
CA PRO A 116 -5.61 -0.03 6.47
C PRO A 116 -6.19 0.09 5.05
N ILE A 117 -6.04 -1.01 4.31
CA ILE A 117 -6.49 -1.22 2.94
C ILE A 117 -7.32 -2.50 2.91
N GLU A 118 -8.60 -2.39 2.59
CA GLU A 118 -9.58 -3.48 2.63
C GLU A 118 -9.98 -3.90 1.21
N VAL A 119 -9.96 -5.19 0.90
CA VAL A 119 -10.53 -5.73 -0.34
C VAL A 119 -12.03 -5.97 -0.13
N LYS A 120 -12.89 -5.14 -0.73
CA LYS A 120 -14.36 -5.20 -0.55
C LYS A 120 -15.00 -6.31 -1.38
N SER A 121 -14.72 -6.30 -2.68
CA SER A 121 -15.37 -7.18 -3.64
C SER A 121 -14.48 -7.41 -4.86
N ILE A 122 -14.80 -8.46 -5.60
CA ILE A 122 -14.33 -8.66 -6.98
C ILE A 122 -15.57 -8.90 -7.82
N ASP A 123 -15.87 -7.94 -8.69
CA ASP A 123 -17.06 -7.95 -9.52
C ASP A 123 -16.68 -8.14 -10.99
N THR A 124 -17.61 -8.65 -11.81
CA THR A 124 -17.40 -8.73 -13.25
C THR A 124 -18.12 -7.58 -13.94
N VAL A 125 -17.36 -6.68 -14.56
CA VAL A 125 -17.88 -5.50 -15.29
C VAL A 125 -17.47 -5.64 -16.74
N ASN A 126 -18.44 -5.76 -17.65
CA ASN A 126 -18.19 -5.95 -19.09
C ASN A 126 -17.24 -7.14 -19.39
N GLY A 127 -17.41 -8.24 -18.66
CA GLY A 127 -16.57 -9.44 -18.80
C GLY A 127 -15.17 -9.35 -18.19
N LYS A 128 -14.83 -8.23 -17.54
CA LYS A 128 -13.54 -8.01 -16.86
C LYS A 128 -13.70 -8.09 -15.34
N LYS A 129 -12.76 -8.75 -14.64
CA LYS A 129 -12.73 -8.81 -13.17
C LYS A 129 -12.20 -7.52 -12.60
N VAL A 130 -12.99 -6.84 -11.77
CA VAL A 130 -12.65 -5.57 -11.13
C VAL A 130 -12.67 -5.72 -9.63
N ALA A 131 -11.54 -5.49 -8.96
CA ALA A 131 -11.51 -5.44 -7.50
C ALA A 131 -11.89 -4.05 -6.98
N THR A 132 -12.76 -3.99 -5.97
CA THR A 132 -13.02 -2.77 -5.20
C THR A 132 -12.18 -2.79 -3.93
N ILE A 133 -11.31 -1.80 -3.78
CA ILE A 133 -10.41 -1.61 -2.66
C ILE A 133 -10.85 -0.39 -1.86
N ASN A 134 -11.00 -0.54 -0.55
CA ASN A 134 -11.41 0.53 0.34
C ASN A 134 -10.24 0.96 1.22
N LEU A 135 -9.86 2.22 1.10
CA LEU A 135 -8.89 2.90 1.94
C LEU A 135 -9.64 3.39 3.17
N THR A 136 -9.45 2.69 4.29
CA THR A 136 -10.13 3.05 5.54
C THR A 136 -9.25 3.95 6.36
N ASP A 137 -9.87 4.95 6.95
CA ASP A 137 -9.24 5.82 7.94
C ASP A 137 -9.94 5.72 9.28
N SER A 138 -9.22 6.19 10.29
CA SER A 138 -9.81 6.50 11.59
C SER A 138 -10.02 8.00 11.70
N ASN A 139 -10.44 8.49 12.87
CA ASN A 139 -10.74 9.90 13.13
C ASN A 139 -9.61 10.88 12.71
N ASN A 140 -8.35 10.42 12.64
CA ASN A 140 -7.19 11.24 12.32
C ASN A 140 -6.94 11.47 10.82
N LYS A 141 -7.78 10.93 9.92
CA LYS A 141 -7.72 11.18 8.47
C LYS A 141 -6.32 11.05 7.85
N LYS A 142 -5.57 10.01 8.21
CA LYS A 142 -4.17 9.80 7.81
C LYS A 142 -3.96 9.56 6.32
N TRP A 143 -4.98 9.14 5.58
CA TRP A 143 -4.93 9.05 4.12
C TRP A 143 -4.97 10.41 3.44
N VAL A 144 -5.68 11.39 4.02
CA VAL A 144 -5.88 12.70 3.40
C VAL A 144 -4.55 13.39 3.03
N PRO A 145 -3.54 13.47 3.92
CA PRO A 145 -2.23 14.00 3.58
C PRO A 145 -1.53 13.29 2.40
N LYS A 146 -1.78 11.99 2.20
CA LYS A 146 -1.16 11.22 1.11
C LYS A 146 -1.75 11.60 -0.27
N PHE A 147 -2.95 12.20 -0.30
CA PHE A 147 -3.59 12.69 -1.52
C PHE A 147 -3.29 14.16 -1.84
N GLN A 148 -2.48 14.85 -1.01
CA GLN A 148 -2.18 16.27 -1.18
C GLN A 148 -0.95 16.50 -2.04
N GLY A 149 -0.94 17.65 -2.72
CA GLY A 149 0.12 18.06 -3.65
C GLY A 149 0.11 17.26 -4.95
N SER A 150 0.42 17.92 -6.07
CA SER A 150 0.37 17.30 -7.39
C SER A 150 1.22 16.03 -7.47
N THR A 151 2.51 16.09 -7.08
CA THR A 151 3.40 14.93 -7.12
C THR A 151 3.02 13.89 -6.08
N GLY A 152 2.73 14.31 -4.84
CA GLY A 152 2.39 13.39 -3.75
C GLY A 152 1.11 12.58 -4.02
N GLY A 153 0.07 13.26 -4.51
CA GLY A 153 -1.19 12.62 -4.92
C GLY A 153 -1.01 11.63 -6.08
N SER A 154 -0.29 12.03 -7.13
CA SER A 154 0.00 11.15 -8.28
C SER A 154 0.83 9.92 -7.88
N VAL A 155 1.88 10.10 -7.07
CA VAL A 155 2.70 9.00 -6.56
C VAL A 155 1.87 8.04 -5.72
N THR A 156 1.02 8.55 -4.81
CA THR A 156 0.11 7.71 -4.02
C THR A 156 -0.86 6.94 -4.90
N ALA A 157 -1.50 7.62 -5.86
CA ALA A 157 -2.48 7.00 -6.75
C ALA A 157 -1.84 5.89 -7.58
N ASN A 158 -0.72 6.18 -8.24
CA ASN A 158 0.00 5.22 -9.08
C ASN A 158 0.57 4.06 -8.27
N THR A 159 1.02 4.31 -7.02
CA THR A 159 1.49 3.26 -6.12
C THR A 159 0.36 2.27 -5.84
N LEU A 160 -0.84 2.77 -5.49
CA LEU A 160 -1.99 1.91 -5.26
C LEU A 160 -2.39 1.16 -6.52
N ILE A 161 -2.57 1.86 -7.64
CA ILE A 161 -3.02 1.27 -8.90
C ILE A 161 -2.07 0.16 -9.36
N GLU A 162 -0.77 0.45 -9.46
CA GLU A 162 0.20 -0.51 -9.97
C GLU A 162 0.35 -1.73 -9.05
N ASN A 163 0.35 -1.52 -7.73
CA ASN A 163 0.44 -2.63 -6.80
C ASN A 163 -0.76 -3.57 -6.91
N PHE A 164 -1.99 -3.10 -7.15
CA PHE A 164 -3.12 -4.01 -7.29
C PHE A 164 -3.23 -4.64 -8.69
N LEU A 165 -2.93 -3.87 -9.75
CA LEU A 165 -3.00 -4.38 -11.11
C LEU A 165 -1.85 -5.33 -11.48
N GLN A 166 -0.72 -5.25 -10.76
CA GLN A 166 0.46 -6.09 -10.99
C GLN A 166 0.92 -6.06 -12.47
N SER A 167 0.95 -4.87 -13.09
CA SER A 167 1.05 -4.74 -14.55
C SER A 167 2.26 -5.45 -15.15
N ASN A 168 3.39 -5.45 -14.44
CA ASN A 168 4.64 -6.09 -14.86
C ASN A 168 4.80 -7.57 -14.43
N ASN A 169 3.83 -8.15 -13.72
CA ASN A 169 3.93 -9.51 -13.16
C ASN A 169 2.65 -10.36 -13.36
N LYS A 170 1.81 -10.00 -14.34
CA LYS A 170 0.55 -10.71 -14.65
C LYS A 170 0.74 -12.15 -15.17
N SER A 171 1.93 -12.54 -15.59
CA SER A 171 2.19 -13.80 -16.30
C SER A 171 2.08 -15.07 -15.44
N LYS A 172 1.62 -14.98 -14.19
CA LYS A 172 1.61 -16.08 -13.20
C LYS A 172 0.22 -16.62 -12.85
N GLY A 173 -0.80 -16.36 -13.68
CA GLY A 173 -2.13 -16.96 -13.54
C GLY A 173 -3.26 -15.95 -13.70
N GLU A 174 -4.47 -16.38 -13.35
CA GLU A 174 -5.65 -15.52 -13.37
C GLU A 174 -5.50 -14.40 -12.33
N TRP A 175 -5.69 -13.15 -12.79
CA TRP A 175 -5.62 -11.94 -11.96
C TRP A 175 -6.80 -11.01 -12.24
N ILE A 176 -6.86 -9.87 -11.56
CA ILE A 176 -7.84 -8.83 -11.85
C ILE A 176 -7.45 -8.06 -13.10
N ASP A 177 -8.46 -7.65 -13.87
CA ASP A 177 -8.30 -6.81 -15.06
C ASP A 177 -8.38 -5.33 -14.70
N GLY A 178 -9.03 -4.99 -13.59
CA GLY A 178 -9.19 -3.62 -13.13
C GLY A 178 -9.29 -3.48 -11.62
N VAL A 179 -9.09 -2.25 -11.16
CA VAL A 179 -9.17 -1.88 -9.75
C VAL A 179 -9.96 -0.58 -9.60
N LYS A 180 -10.81 -0.52 -8.58
CA LYS A 180 -11.54 0.67 -8.13
C LYS A 180 -11.15 0.96 -6.69
N PHE A 181 -10.95 2.23 -6.36
CA PHE A 181 -10.66 2.66 -5.00
C PHE A 181 -11.83 3.42 -4.39
N LEU A 182 -12.00 3.25 -3.09
CA LEU A 182 -12.93 3.99 -2.23
C LEU A 182 -12.16 4.55 -1.04
N TYR A 183 -12.65 5.64 -0.46
CA TYR A 183 -12.19 6.17 0.82
C TYR A 183 -13.33 6.13 1.82
N ASN A 184 -13.17 5.38 2.91
CA ASN A 184 -14.24 5.14 3.90
C ASN A 184 -15.57 4.67 3.27
N ASN A 185 -15.48 3.81 2.26
CA ASN A 185 -16.59 3.28 1.44
C ASN A 185 -17.25 4.30 0.50
N GLU A 186 -16.71 5.50 0.36
CA GLU A 186 -17.20 6.53 -0.56
C GLU A 186 -16.25 6.71 -1.75
N THR A 187 -16.74 7.33 -2.82
CA THR A 187 -15.90 7.69 -3.98
C THR A 187 -14.81 8.66 -3.55
N ILE A 188 -13.61 8.48 -4.10
CA ILE A 188 -12.47 9.36 -3.82
C ILE A 188 -12.60 10.62 -4.69
N GLU A 189 -12.72 11.78 -4.04
CA GLU A 189 -12.86 13.10 -4.69
C GLU A 189 -11.73 14.06 -4.29
N TYR A 190 -10.47 13.65 -4.52
CA TYR A 190 -9.30 14.52 -4.31
C TYR A 190 -8.66 14.86 -5.65
N GLU A 191 -8.50 16.16 -5.94
CA GLU A 191 -8.00 16.67 -7.24
C GLU A 191 -6.69 16.02 -7.67
N HIS A 192 -5.71 15.96 -6.76
CA HIS A 192 -4.38 15.41 -7.03
C HIS A 192 -4.31 13.88 -7.01
N ALA A 193 -5.40 13.19 -6.66
CA ALA A 193 -5.52 11.74 -6.71
C ALA A 193 -6.76 11.31 -7.51
N SER A 194 -7.16 12.13 -8.49
CA SER A 194 -8.39 11.95 -9.27
C SER A 194 -8.42 10.63 -10.05
N ASP A 195 -7.27 10.05 -10.35
CA ASP A 195 -7.17 8.71 -10.94
C ASP A 195 -7.79 7.61 -10.06
N LEU A 196 -7.90 7.82 -8.75
CA LEU A 196 -8.54 6.85 -7.86
C LEU A 196 -10.08 6.90 -7.89
N SER A 197 -10.68 7.92 -8.53
CA SER A 197 -12.13 8.11 -8.59
C SER A 197 -12.84 7.16 -9.58
N THR A 198 -12.10 6.55 -10.50
CA THR A 198 -12.63 5.70 -11.57
C THR A 198 -12.01 4.31 -11.54
N VAL A 199 -12.61 3.38 -12.27
CA VAL A 199 -12.00 2.05 -12.46
C VAL A 199 -10.78 2.21 -13.36
N LYS A 200 -9.63 1.74 -12.88
CA LYS A 200 -8.41 1.65 -13.67
C LYS A 200 -8.24 0.22 -14.15
N TYR A 201 -8.22 0.06 -15.47
CA TYR A 201 -7.95 -1.22 -16.09
C TYR A 201 -6.47 -1.33 -16.36
N ALA A 202 -5.96 -2.55 -16.23
CA ALA A 202 -4.63 -2.85 -16.65
C ALA A 202 -4.57 -2.83 -18.18
N ASN A 203 -3.52 -2.20 -18.73
CA ASN A 203 -3.25 -2.21 -20.16
C ASN A 203 -2.91 -3.61 -20.67
#